data_AF-A0A8E2JKV9-F1
#
_entry.id   AF-A0A8E2JKV9-F1
#
_cell.length_a   1.000
_cell.length_b   1.000
_cell.length_c   1.000
_cell.angle_alpha   90.00
_cell.angle_beta   90.00
_cell.angle_gamma   90.00
#
_symmetry.space_group_name_H-M   'P 1'
#
loop_
_entity.id
_entity.type
_entity.pdbx_description
1 polymer ?
#
loop_
_entity_poly.entity_id
_entity_poly.type
_entity_poly.pdbx_seq_one_letter_code
_entity_poly.pdbx_strand_id
1 'polypeptide(L)'
;MPFLSLRRRSSQNPQDDKRKLGRRSLRAFRKLPLARDKAEEEYYYYEAHTSFLVTGVDEWFWTLYCCVDTYFGSEPEYRTYLDGQYGSDPATGGFLWLKFPRWNPREYFLVVLSRRMMQATREWRALIDAFEERMEEYEERTLFDFRDDLRLSRTKELTLAVSTLRRFRDSLSRTVDAWSIFEQRDIQTFHVTINDAFRQRCEGHLANVRGNISELQSLQTLISQKLELFNSMRDGLVNASALRESAAATRQGEYIGLLTRMTVFYLPLSLSTALFSISMVPSSNITWVYYIIVCLTTTAITLYVAAYPKLLGIFFHTGDDIMAKERKIPGST
;
A
#
# COMPACT_ATOMS: atom_id res chain seq x y z
N MET A 1 -19.71 -7.92 -14.26
CA MET A 1 -18.33 -8.42 -14.19
C MET A 1 -17.39 -7.24 -14.01
N PRO A 2 -16.86 -7.03 -12.79
CA PRO A 2 -15.84 -6.03 -12.54
C PRO A 2 -14.46 -6.53 -12.99
N PHE A 3 -13.63 -5.63 -13.51
CA PHE A 3 -12.23 -5.90 -13.81
C PHE A 3 -11.40 -4.62 -13.68
N LEU A 4 -10.07 -4.76 -13.69
CA LEU A 4 -9.15 -3.64 -13.71
C LEU A 4 -8.46 -3.58 -15.06
N SER A 5 -8.29 -2.37 -15.60
CA SER A 5 -7.62 -2.14 -16.87
C SER A 5 -6.40 -1.24 -16.67
N LEU A 6 -5.25 -1.62 -17.24
CA LEU A 6 -4.03 -0.83 -17.22
C LEU A 6 -4.05 0.17 -18.36
N ARG A 7 -3.87 1.46 -18.08
CA ARG A 7 -3.66 2.47 -19.14
C ARG A 7 -2.56 3.43 -18.75
N ARG A 8 -1.88 3.93 -19.78
CA ARG A 8 -1.05 5.12 -19.66
C ARG A 8 -1.97 6.33 -19.49
N ARG A 9 -1.53 7.33 -18.73
CA ARG A 9 -2.22 8.61 -18.59
C ARG A 9 -2.35 9.22 -19.98
N SER A 10 -3.57 9.17 -20.50
CA SER A 10 -3.95 9.92 -21.70
C SER A 10 -3.73 11.41 -21.46
N SER A 11 -3.43 12.16 -22.51
CA SER A 11 -3.41 13.62 -22.52
C SER A 11 -4.73 14.26 -22.08
N GLN A 12 -5.81 13.48 -21.97
CA GLN A 12 -7.04 13.90 -21.30
C GLN A 12 -6.83 13.91 -19.77
N ASN A 13 -6.86 15.12 -19.21
CA ASN A 13 -6.67 15.36 -17.78
C ASN A 13 -7.61 14.47 -16.93
N PRO A 14 -7.14 13.83 -15.84
CA PRO A 14 -8.00 13.11 -14.90
C PRO A 14 -9.11 14.00 -14.29
N GLN A 15 -8.93 15.33 -14.33
CA GLN A 15 -9.89 16.34 -13.91
C GLN A 15 -11.11 16.44 -14.84
N ASP A 16 -10.95 16.07 -16.13
CA ASP A 16 -11.98 16.09 -17.17
C ASP A 16 -12.82 14.80 -17.20
N ASP A 17 -12.73 13.96 -16.15
CA ASP A 17 -13.66 12.83 -15.98
C ASP A 17 -15.10 13.35 -15.86
N LYS A 18 -15.83 13.26 -16.97
CA LYS A 18 -17.22 13.69 -17.12
C LYS A 18 -18.18 12.84 -16.28
N ARG A 19 -17.73 11.73 -15.71
CA ARG A 19 -18.54 10.79 -14.91
C ARG A 19 -18.43 11.10 -13.42
N LYS A 20 -18.76 12.33 -13.05
CA LYS A 20 -18.94 12.71 -11.66
C LYS A 20 -20.42 12.66 -11.33
N LEU A 21 -20.83 11.81 -10.39
CA LEU A 21 -22.12 11.96 -9.74
C LEU A 21 -21.93 13.00 -8.63
N GLY A 22 -22.20 14.26 -8.98
CA GLY A 22 -21.85 15.41 -8.12
C GLY A 22 -20.34 15.61 -8.03
N ARG A 23 -19.74 15.35 -6.86
CA ARG A 23 -18.29 15.50 -6.63
C ARG A 23 -17.51 14.17 -6.65
N ARG A 24 -18.17 13.02 -6.79
CA ARG A 24 -17.53 11.69 -6.74
C ARG A 24 -17.42 11.08 -8.13
N SER A 25 -16.28 10.51 -8.49
CA SER A 25 -16.12 9.74 -9.72
C SER A 25 -16.94 8.44 -9.65
N LEU A 26 -17.57 8.05 -10.75
CA LEU A 26 -18.34 6.79 -10.84
C LEU A 26 -17.46 5.53 -10.79
N ARG A 27 -16.17 5.67 -11.10
CA ARG A 27 -15.15 4.60 -11.04
C ARG A 27 -13.90 5.12 -10.35
N ALA A 28 -13.25 4.28 -9.57
CA ALA A 28 -11.95 4.63 -9.01
C ALA A 28 -10.84 4.35 -10.02
N PHE A 29 -9.80 5.15 -9.94
CA PHE A 29 -8.55 4.93 -10.64
C PHE A 29 -7.40 5.26 -9.72
N ARG A 30 -6.27 4.57 -9.88
CA ARG A 30 -5.09 4.82 -9.06
C ARG A 30 -3.82 4.63 -9.87
N LYS A 31 -2.78 5.37 -9.50
CA LYS A 31 -1.45 5.20 -10.07
C LYS A 31 -0.94 3.80 -9.73
N LEU A 32 -0.35 3.13 -10.71
CA LEU A 32 0.32 1.86 -10.46
C LEU A 32 1.63 2.15 -9.68
N PRO A 33 1.85 1.51 -8.50
CA PRO A 33 3.07 1.73 -7.71
C PRO A 33 4.36 1.30 -8.43
N LEU A 34 5.50 1.57 -7.80
CA LEU A 34 6.84 1.10 -8.22
C LEU A 34 7.19 1.50 -9.66
N ALA A 35 7.03 2.77 -10.03
CA ALA A 35 7.38 3.24 -11.37
C ALA A 35 8.91 3.15 -11.62
N ARG A 36 9.30 2.67 -12.80
CA ARG A 36 10.70 2.54 -13.25
C ARG A 36 11.30 3.91 -13.57
N ASP A 37 10.59 4.68 -14.40
CA ASP A 37 11.01 5.98 -14.94
C ASP A 37 9.88 7.04 -14.90
N LYS A 38 10.23 8.32 -15.16
CA LYS A 38 9.26 9.43 -15.24
C LYS A 38 8.14 9.21 -16.27
N ALA A 39 8.41 8.48 -17.36
CA ALA A 39 7.39 8.14 -18.35
C ALA A 39 6.44 7.03 -17.83
N GLU A 40 6.96 6.13 -17.00
CA GLU A 40 6.20 5.05 -16.37
C GLU A 40 5.40 5.50 -15.14
N GLU A 41 5.75 6.63 -14.54
CA GLU A 41 4.94 7.30 -13.54
C GLU A 41 3.52 7.65 -14.03
N GLU A 42 3.29 7.55 -15.33
CA GLU A 42 2.01 7.79 -15.98
C GLU A 42 1.12 6.56 -16.07
N TYR A 43 1.51 5.37 -15.61
CA TYR A 43 0.61 4.21 -15.65
C TYR A 43 -0.38 4.22 -14.48
N TYR A 44 -1.65 4.02 -14.83
CA TYR A 44 -2.78 3.94 -13.91
C TYR A 44 -3.57 2.66 -14.19
N TYR A 45 -4.16 2.12 -13.14
CA TYR A 45 -5.19 1.09 -13.28
C TYR A 45 -6.56 1.66 -12.94
N TYR A 46 -7.54 1.25 -13.73
CA TYR A 46 -8.89 1.80 -13.72
C TYR A 46 -9.90 0.70 -13.45
N GLU A 47 -10.84 0.99 -12.55
CA GLU A 47 -12.00 0.13 -12.33
C GLU A 47 -12.93 0.20 -13.55
N ALA A 48 -13.18 -0.95 -14.15
CA ALA A 48 -14.09 -1.13 -15.26
C ALA A 48 -15.14 -2.20 -14.93
N HIS A 49 -16.32 -2.08 -15.54
CA HIS A 49 -17.41 -3.01 -15.31
C HIS A 49 -18.15 -3.29 -16.63
N THR A 50 -18.45 -4.57 -16.86
CA THR A 50 -19.41 -5.00 -17.87
C THR A 50 -20.62 -5.66 -17.21
N SER A 51 -21.79 -5.06 -17.34
CA SER A 51 -23.06 -5.59 -16.84
C SER A 51 -23.87 -6.14 -17.99
N PHE A 52 -24.53 -7.27 -17.76
CA PHE A 52 -25.21 -8.00 -18.81
C PHE A 52 -26.47 -8.67 -18.24
N LEU A 53 -27.59 -8.49 -18.92
CA LEU A 53 -28.90 -9.04 -18.54
C LEU A 53 -29.63 -9.51 -19.79
N VAL A 54 -30.11 -10.75 -19.77
CA VAL A 54 -31.06 -11.30 -20.74
C VAL A 54 -32.38 -11.54 -20.03
N THR A 55 -33.47 -11.06 -20.61
CA THR A 55 -34.82 -11.24 -20.07
C THR A 55 -35.81 -11.45 -21.20
N GLY A 56 -36.86 -12.25 -20.98
CA GLY A 56 -37.81 -12.59 -22.03
C GLY A 56 -38.88 -13.55 -21.52
N VAL A 57 -39.94 -13.69 -22.31
CA VAL A 57 -41.02 -14.65 -22.02
C VAL A 57 -40.61 -16.05 -22.50
N ASP A 58 -39.94 -16.13 -23.65
CA ASP A 58 -39.49 -17.38 -24.26
C ASP A 58 -38.22 -17.18 -25.12
N GLU A 59 -37.83 -18.20 -25.90
CA GLU A 59 -36.64 -18.16 -26.76
C GLU A 59 -36.81 -17.31 -28.03
N TRP A 60 -38.02 -16.87 -28.34
CA TRP A 60 -38.37 -16.08 -29.52
C TRP A 60 -38.51 -14.60 -29.18
N PHE A 61 -38.99 -14.29 -27.98
CA PHE A 61 -39.26 -12.94 -27.49
C PHE A 61 -38.44 -12.65 -26.24
N TRP A 62 -37.24 -12.14 -26.48
CA TRP A 62 -36.29 -11.75 -25.44
C TRP A 62 -35.61 -10.43 -25.77
N THR A 63 -35.10 -9.79 -24.73
CA THR A 63 -34.37 -8.53 -24.78
C THR A 63 -33.10 -8.66 -23.98
N LEU A 64 -32.05 -7.98 -24.43
CA LEU A 64 -30.76 -7.98 -23.79
C LEU A 64 -30.29 -6.56 -23.55
N TYR A 65 -29.78 -6.36 -22.33
CA TYR A 65 -29.12 -5.14 -21.91
C TYR A 65 -27.66 -5.47 -21.64
N CYS A 66 -26.75 -4.80 -22.35
CA CYS A 66 -25.31 -4.90 -22.12
C CYS A 66 -24.74 -3.49 -21.91
N CYS A 67 -24.25 -3.24 -20.70
CA CYS A 67 -23.64 -1.98 -20.32
C CYS A 67 -22.14 -2.22 -20.14
N VAL A 68 -21.33 -1.57 -20.96
CA VAL A 68 -19.87 -1.76 -20.97
C VAL A 68 -19.20 -0.41 -20.71
N ASP A 69 -18.25 -0.39 -19.78
CA ASP A 69 -17.40 0.78 -19.55
C ASP A 69 -16.33 0.89 -20.65
N THR A 70 -16.51 1.80 -21.61
CA THR A 70 -15.57 2.05 -22.74
C THR A 70 -14.61 3.23 -22.52
N TYR A 71 -14.77 3.93 -21.40
CA TYR A 71 -14.16 5.25 -21.16
C TYR A 71 -12.63 5.29 -21.26
N PHE A 72 -11.95 4.22 -20.89
CA PHE A 72 -10.48 4.18 -20.90
C PHE A 72 -9.91 3.64 -22.21
N GLY A 73 -10.67 3.76 -23.31
CA GLY A 73 -10.28 3.27 -24.64
C GLY A 73 -10.13 1.75 -24.70
N SER A 74 -10.81 1.02 -23.80
CA SER A 74 -10.88 -0.44 -23.86
C SER A 74 -11.61 -0.93 -25.11
N GLU A 75 -12.57 -0.15 -25.60
CA GLU A 75 -13.39 -0.48 -26.76
C GLU A 75 -13.79 0.79 -27.52
N PRO A 76 -14.05 0.68 -28.84
CA PRO A 76 -14.61 1.77 -29.63
C PRO A 76 -16.02 2.13 -29.15
N GLU A 77 -16.50 3.30 -29.58
CA GLU A 77 -17.88 3.70 -29.32
C GLU A 77 -18.87 2.73 -29.96
N TYR A 78 -20.05 2.58 -29.34
CA TYR A 78 -21.04 1.59 -29.78
C TYR A 78 -21.42 1.74 -31.26
N ARG A 79 -21.40 2.99 -31.79
CA ARG A 79 -21.71 3.31 -33.18
C ARG A 79 -20.70 2.70 -34.15
N THR A 80 -19.43 2.66 -33.77
CA THR A 80 -18.37 2.07 -34.60
C THR A 80 -18.62 0.59 -34.89
N TYR A 81 -19.28 -0.13 -33.98
CA TYR A 81 -19.65 -1.52 -34.25
C TYR A 81 -20.73 -1.65 -35.33
N LEU A 82 -21.56 -0.63 -35.51
CA LEU A 82 -22.63 -0.61 -36.52
C LEU A 82 -22.11 -0.14 -37.89
N ASP A 83 -20.93 0.44 -37.95
CA ASP A 83 -20.31 0.92 -39.18
C ASP A 83 -19.84 -0.28 -40.04
N GLY A 84 -20.08 -0.22 -41.35
CA GLY A 84 -19.66 -1.23 -42.34
C GLY A 84 -20.80 -2.04 -42.95
N GLN A 85 -20.49 -2.86 -43.97
CA GLN A 85 -21.51 -3.54 -44.81
C GLN A 85 -22.43 -4.48 -44.03
N TYR A 86 -21.95 -5.06 -42.93
CA TYR A 86 -22.68 -6.08 -42.18
C TYR A 86 -22.86 -5.77 -40.69
N GLY A 87 -22.20 -4.73 -40.19
CA GLY A 87 -22.11 -4.42 -38.76
C GLY A 87 -21.57 -5.59 -37.92
N SER A 88 -21.22 -5.28 -36.69
CA SER A 88 -20.73 -6.22 -35.69
C SER A 88 -21.48 -6.00 -34.39
N ASP A 89 -21.60 -7.07 -33.60
CA ASP A 89 -22.35 -7.02 -32.36
C ASP A 89 -21.52 -6.35 -31.25
N PRO A 90 -21.99 -5.21 -30.70
CA PRO A 90 -21.30 -4.53 -29.61
C PRO A 90 -21.28 -5.36 -28.31
N ALA A 91 -22.27 -6.21 -28.05
CA ALA A 91 -22.32 -6.97 -26.79
C ALA A 91 -21.15 -7.96 -26.68
N THR A 92 -20.73 -8.54 -27.79
CA THR A 92 -19.56 -9.44 -27.88
C THR A 92 -18.22 -8.71 -28.13
N GLY A 93 -18.22 -7.37 -28.14
CA GLY A 93 -17.05 -6.57 -28.48
C GLY A 93 -16.67 -6.67 -29.97
N GLY A 94 -17.66 -6.85 -30.84
CA GLY A 94 -17.51 -6.92 -32.29
C GLY A 94 -17.15 -8.31 -32.83
N PHE A 95 -17.28 -9.37 -32.02
CA PHE A 95 -16.91 -10.73 -32.43
C PHE A 95 -17.94 -11.36 -33.37
N LEU A 96 -19.23 -11.15 -33.10
CA LEU A 96 -20.30 -11.65 -33.97
C LEU A 96 -20.65 -10.60 -35.03
N TRP A 97 -21.04 -11.08 -36.21
CA TRP A 97 -21.57 -10.25 -37.28
C TRP A 97 -23.09 -10.09 -37.10
N LEU A 98 -23.62 -8.88 -37.25
CA LEU A 98 -25.06 -8.65 -37.14
C LEU A 98 -25.85 -9.33 -38.26
N LYS A 99 -25.21 -9.60 -39.41
CA LYS A 99 -25.78 -10.41 -40.51
C LYS A 99 -26.13 -11.85 -40.09
N PHE A 100 -25.43 -12.41 -39.12
CA PHE A 100 -25.59 -13.80 -38.67
C PHE A 100 -25.89 -13.86 -37.18
N PRO A 101 -27.06 -13.37 -36.74
CA PRO A 101 -27.40 -13.26 -35.34
C PRO A 101 -27.58 -14.66 -34.70
N ARG A 102 -27.28 -14.75 -33.40
CA ARG A 102 -27.62 -15.92 -32.59
C ARG A 102 -29.00 -15.71 -31.99
N TRP A 103 -29.98 -16.44 -32.50
CA TRP A 103 -31.38 -16.28 -32.09
C TRP A 103 -31.69 -16.88 -30.72
N ASN A 104 -31.00 -17.96 -30.34
CA ASN A 104 -31.24 -18.58 -29.05
C ASN A 104 -30.61 -17.71 -27.92
N PRO A 105 -31.41 -17.25 -26.93
CA PRO A 105 -30.92 -16.35 -25.89
C PRO A 105 -29.87 -16.98 -24.99
N ARG A 106 -29.95 -18.31 -24.76
CA ARG A 106 -29.01 -19.05 -23.92
C ARG A 106 -27.65 -19.18 -24.60
N GLU A 107 -27.64 -19.51 -25.89
CA GLU A 107 -26.40 -19.51 -26.70
C GLU A 107 -25.80 -18.10 -26.73
N TYR A 108 -26.62 -17.07 -26.98
CA TYR A 108 -26.12 -15.70 -27.04
C TYR A 108 -25.56 -15.20 -25.72
N PHE A 109 -26.22 -15.51 -24.59
CA PHE A 109 -25.71 -15.28 -23.24
C PHE A 109 -24.29 -15.84 -23.07
N LEU A 110 -24.09 -17.10 -23.45
CA LEU A 110 -22.80 -17.78 -23.28
C LEU A 110 -21.72 -17.21 -24.19
N VAL A 111 -22.07 -16.82 -25.43
CA VAL A 111 -21.11 -16.16 -26.32
C VAL A 111 -20.66 -14.84 -25.70
N VAL A 112 -21.59 -13.98 -25.26
CA VAL A 112 -21.25 -12.69 -24.65
C VAL A 112 -20.41 -12.90 -23.39
N LEU A 113 -20.82 -13.80 -22.50
CA LEU A 113 -20.07 -14.13 -21.29
C LEU A 113 -18.64 -14.60 -21.61
N SER A 114 -18.49 -15.50 -22.59
CA SER A 114 -17.19 -15.99 -23.05
C SER A 114 -16.28 -14.88 -23.55
N ARG A 115 -16.83 -13.98 -24.38
CA ARG A 115 -16.06 -12.84 -24.92
C ARG A 115 -15.69 -11.82 -23.86
N ARG A 116 -16.61 -11.50 -22.96
CA ARG A 116 -16.38 -10.52 -21.88
C ARG A 116 -15.45 -11.06 -20.80
N MET A 117 -15.51 -12.36 -20.50
CA MET A 117 -14.53 -13.00 -19.63
C MET A 117 -13.14 -12.96 -20.25
N MET A 118 -13.01 -13.30 -21.54
CA MET A 118 -11.73 -13.24 -22.26
C MET A 118 -11.13 -11.83 -22.27
N GLN A 119 -11.96 -10.80 -22.37
CA GLN A 119 -11.51 -9.42 -22.25
C GLN A 119 -11.00 -9.11 -20.84
N ALA A 120 -11.79 -9.42 -19.80
CA ALA A 120 -11.44 -9.16 -18.41
C ALA A 120 -10.13 -9.86 -18.00
N THR A 121 -10.07 -11.19 -18.11
CA THR A 121 -9.08 -11.88 -18.93
C THR A 121 -7.73 -11.21 -19.17
N ARG A 122 -7.60 -10.75 -20.41
CA ARG A 122 -6.45 -10.05 -20.99
C ARG A 122 -6.08 -8.77 -20.26
N GLU A 123 -7.07 -8.01 -19.79
CA GLU A 123 -6.83 -6.76 -19.05
C GLU A 123 -6.14 -7.03 -17.71
N TRP A 124 -6.56 -8.09 -17.00
CA TRP A 124 -5.90 -8.55 -15.79
C TRP A 124 -4.48 -9.03 -16.04
N ARG A 125 -4.27 -9.87 -17.08
CA ARG A 125 -2.92 -10.31 -17.46
C ARG A 125 -2.02 -9.11 -17.73
N ALA A 126 -2.43 -8.19 -18.61
CA ALA A 126 -1.62 -7.02 -18.96
C ALA A 126 -1.29 -6.14 -17.74
N LEU A 127 -2.23 -5.99 -16.81
CA LEU A 127 -2.00 -5.24 -15.56
C LEU A 127 -1.01 -5.95 -14.64
N ILE A 128 -1.12 -7.26 -14.50
CA ILE A 128 -0.28 -8.04 -13.59
C ILE A 128 1.12 -8.18 -14.15
N ASP A 129 1.28 -8.47 -15.43
CA ASP A 129 2.58 -8.54 -16.10
C ASP A 129 3.35 -7.23 -15.93
N ALA A 130 2.68 -6.08 -16.16
CA ALA A 130 3.30 -4.76 -15.99
C ALA A 130 3.66 -4.45 -14.52
N PHE A 131 2.89 -4.97 -13.57
CA PHE A 131 3.20 -4.76 -12.15
C PHE A 131 4.28 -5.71 -11.66
N GLU A 132 4.32 -6.94 -12.17
CA GLU A 132 5.37 -7.92 -11.91
C GLU A 132 6.73 -7.41 -12.37
N GLU A 133 6.82 -6.90 -13.59
CA GLU A 133 8.07 -6.34 -14.12
C GLU A 133 8.61 -5.20 -13.23
N ARG A 134 7.71 -4.37 -12.69
CA ARG A 134 8.08 -3.30 -11.74
C ARG A 134 8.53 -3.81 -10.39
N MET A 135 7.90 -4.89 -9.93
CA MET A 135 8.28 -5.53 -8.67
C MET A 135 9.66 -6.15 -8.79
N GLU A 136 9.94 -6.84 -9.90
CA GLU A 136 11.24 -7.45 -10.17
C GLU A 136 12.36 -6.43 -10.24
N GLU A 137 12.16 -5.31 -10.95
CA GLU A 137 13.15 -4.23 -10.93
C GLU A 137 13.34 -3.62 -9.54
N TYR A 138 12.25 -3.41 -8.80
CA TYR A 138 12.36 -2.89 -7.44
C TYR A 138 13.17 -3.84 -6.56
N GLU A 139 12.92 -5.15 -6.67
CA GLU A 139 13.70 -6.19 -5.99
C GLU A 139 15.18 -6.06 -6.34
N GLU A 140 15.54 -6.09 -7.62
CA GLU A 140 16.93 -5.96 -8.11
C GLU A 140 17.62 -4.70 -7.59
N ARG A 141 16.94 -3.55 -7.67
CA ARG A 141 17.46 -2.26 -7.19
C ARG A 141 17.70 -2.24 -5.69
N THR A 142 16.93 -3.02 -4.94
CA THR A 142 16.95 -3.01 -3.47
C THR A 142 17.72 -4.17 -2.83
N LEU A 143 18.25 -5.11 -3.62
CA LEU A 143 19.02 -6.27 -3.14
C LEU A 143 20.15 -5.91 -2.17
N PHE A 144 20.80 -4.75 -2.35
CA PHE A 144 22.00 -4.37 -1.61
C PHE A 144 21.80 -3.23 -0.60
N ASP A 145 20.63 -2.58 -0.62
CA ASP A 145 20.32 -1.52 0.34
C ASP A 145 19.15 -1.95 1.20
N PHE A 146 19.41 -2.20 2.48
CA PHE A 146 18.39 -2.54 3.48
C PHE A 146 17.93 -1.33 4.30
N ARG A 147 18.31 -0.12 3.89
CA ARG A 147 18.02 1.11 4.64
C ARG A 147 16.88 1.89 4.02
N ASP A 148 16.00 2.39 4.87
CA ASP A 148 15.07 3.42 4.45
C ASP A 148 15.71 4.81 4.58
N ASP A 149 15.21 5.76 3.79
CA ASP A 149 15.59 7.16 3.91
C ASP A 149 14.88 7.82 5.12
N LEU A 150 15.29 9.04 5.47
CA LEU A 150 14.66 9.79 6.57
C LEU A 150 13.17 10.11 6.33
N ARG A 151 12.70 9.98 5.08
CA ARG A 151 11.32 10.24 4.68
C ARG A 151 10.46 8.98 4.64
N LEU A 152 11.03 7.82 4.97
CA LEU A 152 10.41 6.50 4.90
C LEU A 152 9.84 6.19 3.51
N SER A 153 10.52 6.65 2.47
CA SER A 153 10.08 6.58 1.07
C SER A 153 9.92 5.13 0.64
N ARG A 154 10.85 4.24 1.01
CA ARG A 154 10.78 2.82 0.63
C ARG A 154 9.69 2.08 1.41
N THR A 155 9.55 2.38 2.70
CA THR A 155 8.43 1.83 3.49
C THR A 155 7.08 2.25 2.89
N LYS A 156 6.95 3.51 2.44
CA LYS A 156 5.74 4.00 1.76
C LYS A 156 5.50 3.28 0.44
N GLU A 157 6.53 3.14 -0.40
CA GLU A 157 6.43 2.42 -1.69
C GLU A 157 6.01 0.96 -1.50
N LEU A 158 6.67 0.23 -0.59
CA LEU A 158 6.32 -1.15 -0.25
C LEU A 158 4.90 -1.26 0.32
N THR A 159 4.50 -0.33 1.19
CA THR A 159 3.14 -0.31 1.75
C THR A 159 2.10 -0.09 0.65
N LEU A 160 2.37 0.81 -0.30
CA LEU A 160 1.50 1.04 -1.45
C LEU A 160 1.43 -0.19 -2.37
N ALA A 161 2.57 -0.82 -2.64
CA ALA A 161 2.66 -2.04 -3.46
C ALA A 161 1.86 -3.18 -2.82
N VAL A 162 2.11 -3.49 -1.54
CA VAL A 162 1.36 -4.49 -0.77
C VAL A 162 -0.14 -4.20 -0.79
N SER A 163 -0.55 -2.96 -0.53
CA SER A 163 -1.97 -2.59 -0.53
C SER A 163 -2.62 -2.79 -1.90
N THR A 164 -1.86 -2.59 -2.97
CA THR A 164 -2.31 -2.78 -4.36
C THR A 164 -2.43 -4.27 -4.69
N LEU A 165 -1.43 -5.07 -4.33
CA LEU A 165 -1.45 -6.54 -4.48
C LEU A 165 -2.64 -7.17 -3.74
N ARG A 166 -2.90 -6.77 -2.49
CA ARG A 166 -4.09 -7.24 -1.73
C ARG A 166 -5.38 -6.93 -2.48
N ARG A 167 -5.54 -5.71 -3.00
CA ARG A 167 -6.73 -5.33 -3.77
C ARG A 167 -6.90 -6.15 -5.04
N PHE A 168 -5.81 -6.42 -5.77
CA PHE A 168 -5.86 -7.23 -6.99
C PHE A 168 -6.27 -8.67 -6.66
N ARG A 169 -5.63 -9.29 -5.66
CA ARG A 169 -5.98 -10.63 -5.15
C ARG A 169 -7.44 -10.72 -4.76
N ASP A 170 -7.92 -9.79 -3.94
CA ASP A 170 -9.29 -9.81 -3.44
C ASP A 170 -10.31 -9.61 -4.57
N SER A 171 -10.00 -8.79 -5.58
CA SER A 171 -10.86 -8.60 -6.74
C SER A 171 -10.92 -9.84 -7.64
N LEU A 172 -9.78 -10.50 -7.86
CA LEU A 172 -9.72 -11.76 -8.62
C LEU A 172 -10.47 -12.87 -7.88
N SER A 173 -10.26 -13.01 -6.56
CA SER A 173 -10.97 -13.99 -5.72
C SER A 173 -12.48 -13.87 -5.91
N ARG A 174 -13.03 -12.66 -5.74
CA ARG A 174 -14.48 -12.44 -5.92
C ARG A 174 -15.00 -12.86 -7.29
N THR A 175 -14.19 -12.69 -8.34
CA THR A 175 -14.59 -13.06 -9.71
C THR A 175 -14.56 -14.57 -9.89
N VAL A 176 -13.52 -15.24 -9.40
CA VAL A 176 -13.37 -16.70 -9.42
C VAL A 176 -14.45 -17.37 -8.56
N ASP A 177 -14.73 -16.83 -7.38
CA ASP A 177 -15.76 -17.32 -6.46
C ASP A 177 -17.16 -17.16 -7.07
N ALA A 178 -17.43 -16.01 -7.70
CA ALA A 178 -18.69 -15.78 -8.40
C ALA A 178 -18.90 -16.74 -9.57
N TRP A 179 -17.84 -17.04 -10.34
CA TRP A 179 -17.91 -18.07 -11.37
C TRP A 179 -18.18 -19.46 -10.78
N SER A 180 -17.50 -19.82 -9.71
CA SER A 180 -17.67 -21.14 -9.07
C SER A 180 -19.10 -21.35 -8.58
N ILE A 181 -19.73 -20.30 -8.02
CA ILE A 181 -21.13 -20.33 -7.61
C ILE A 181 -22.05 -20.49 -8.83
N PHE A 182 -21.81 -19.73 -9.89
CA PHE A 182 -22.60 -19.81 -11.12
C PHE A 182 -22.49 -21.20 -11.77
N GLU A 183 -21.28 -21.75 -11.87
CA GLU A 183 -21.04 -23.08 -12.44
C GLU A 183 -21.73 -24.19 -11.64
N GLN A 184 -21.77 -24.09 -10.31
CA GLN A 184 -22.45 -25.08 -9.47
C GLN A 184 -23.98 -25.00 -9.55
N ARG A 185 -24.54 -23.79 -9.63
CA ARG A 185 -25.99 -23.57 -9.50
C ARG A 185 -26.72 -23.57 -10.83
N ASP A 186 -26.18 -22.83 -11.80
CA ASP A 186 -26.97 -22.38 -12.95
C ASP A 186 -26.54 -23.04 -14.27
N ILE A 187 -25.41 -23.77 -14.29
CA ILE A 187 -24.89 -24.37 -15.52
C ILE A 187 -25.85 -25.41 -16.11
N GLN A 188 -26.59 -26.13 -15.26
CA GLN A 188 -27.57 -27.15 -15.66
C GLN A 188 -28.65 -26.58 -16.59
N THR A 189 -29.02 -25.31 -16.42
CA THR A 189 -30.02 -24.61 -17.24
C THR A 189 -29.63 -24.52 -18.72
N PHE A 190 -28.33 -24.65 -19.04
CA PHE A 190 -27.80 -24.59 -20.41
C PHE A 190 -27.71 -25.97 -21.08
N HIS A 191 -27.85 -27.08 -20.35
CA HIS A 191 -27.73 -28.45 -20.90
C HIS A 191 -29.07 -29.08 -21.33
N VAL A 192 -30.21 -28.40 -21.13
CA VAL A 192 -31.57 -28.98 -21.27
C VAL A 192 -32.03 -29.15 -22.74
N THR A 193 -31.26 -28.71 -23.73
CA THR A 193 -31.73 -28.63 -25.12
C THR A 193 -31.42 -29.90 -25.94
N ILE A 194 -32.39 -30.36 -26.72
CA ILE A 194 -32.36 -31.64 -27.50
C ILE A 194 -31.35 -31.63 -28.67
N ASN A 195 -30.85 -30.47 -29.09
CA ASN A 195 -29.98 -30.36 -30.27
C ASN A 195 -28.49 -30.49 -29.91
N ASP A 196 -27.85 -31.57 -30.39
CA ASP A 196 -26.42 -31.84 -30.19
C ASP A 196 -25.52 -30.72 -30.69
N ALA A 197 -25.86 -30.09 -31.83
CA ALA A 197 -25.07 -28.99 -32.39
C ALA A 197 -25.13 -27.72 -31.51
N PHE A 198 -26.28 -27.47 -30.87
CA PHE A 198 -26.41 -26.37 -29.89
C PHE A 198 -25.57 -26.68 -28.65
N ARG A 199 -25.71 -27.90 -28.11
CA ARG A 199 -24.96 -28.34 -26.94
C ARG A 199 -23.45 -28.20 -27.17
N GLN A 200 -22.95 -28.64 -28.31
CA GLN A 200 -21.53 -28.53 -28.66
C GLN A 200 -21.04 -27.08 -28.68
N ARG A 201 -21.83 -26.13 -29.22
CA ARG A 201 -21.46 -24.71 -29.21
C ARG A 201 -21.46 -24.13 -27.80
N CYS A 202 -22.47 -24.43 -27.00
CA CYS A 202 -22.55 -24.01 -25.60
C CYS A 202 -21.36 -24.54 -24.77
N GLU A 203 -21.01 -25.82 -24.93
CA GLU A 203 -19.82 -26.41 -24.30
C GLU A 203 -18.54 -25.69 -24.74
N GLY A 204 -18.41 -25.34 -26.03
CA GLY A 204 -17.27 -24.57 -26.51
C GLY A 204 -17.14 -23.20 -25.83
N HIS A 205 -18.26 -22.48 -25.65
CA HIS A 205 -18.26 -21.20 -24.94
C HIS A 205 -17.93 -21.37 -23.45
N LEU A 206 -18.49 -22.39 -22.79
CA LEU A 206 -18.21 -22.71 -21.38
C LEU A 206 -16.76 -23.14 -21.19
N ALA A 207 -16.20 -23.96 -22.07
CA ALA A 207 -14.80 -24.36 -22.06
C ALA A 207 -13.87 -23.14 -22.17
N ASN A 208 -14.20 -22.19 -23.06
CA ASN A 208 -13.47 -20.93 -23.14
C ASN A 208 -13.57 -20.12 -21.83
N VAL A 209 -14.74 -20.04 -21.19
CA VAL A 209 -14.87 -19.35 -19.90
C VAL A 209 -14.04 -20.04 -18.81
N ARG A 210 -14.10 -21.37 -18.73
CA ARG A 210 -13.27 -22.16 -17.79
C ARG A 210 -11.78 -21.91 -18.00
N GLY A 211 -11.32 -21.88 -19.25
CA GLY A 211 -9.94 -21.54 -19.58
C GLY A 211 -9.54 -20.14 -19.08
N ASN A 212 -10.40 -19.14 -19.30
CA ASN A 212 -10.15 -17.78 -18.79
C ASN A 212 -10.17 -17.73 -17.25
N ILE A 213 -11.03 -18.48 -16.59
CA ILE A 213 -11.08 -18.55 -15.11
C ILE A 213 -9.83 -19.24 -14.56
N SER A 214 -9.37 -20.33 -15.19
CA SER A 214 -8.13 -21.01 -14.82
C SER A 214 -6.93 -20.07 -14.93
N GLU A 215 -6.92 -19.20 -15.93
CA GLU A 215 -5.91 -18.16 -16.05
C GLU A 215 -6.04 -17.08 -14.96
N LEU A 216 -7.24 -16.62 -14.62
CA LEU A 216 -7.43 -15.69 -13.50
C LEU A 216 -6.98 -16.31 -12.17
N GLN A 217 -7.13 -17.62 -11.99
CA GLN A 217 -6.63 -18.36 -10.84
C GLN A 217 -5.10 -18.40 -10.81
N SER A 218 -4.43 -18.66 -11.94
CA SER A 218 -2.96 -18.64 -12.00
C SER A 218 -2.40 -17.26 -11.68
N LEU A 219 -3.03 -16.20 -12.22
CA LEU A 219 -2.73 -14.80 -11.90
C LEU A 219 -2.95 -14.47 -10.41
N GLN A 220 -4.01 -15.02 -9.80
CA GLN A 220 -4.26 -14.87 -8.36
C GLN A 220 -3.18 -15.54 -7.52
N THR A 221 -2.72 -16.75 -7.90
CA THR A 221 -1.61 -17.44 -7.24
C THR A 221 -0.33 -16.62 -7.33
N LEU A 222 -0.02 -16.08 -8.51
CA LEU A 222 1.15 -15.23 -8.74
C LEU A 222 1.14 -13.97 -7.84
N ILE A 223 0.01 -13.24 -7.82
CA ILE A 223 -0.14 -12.06 -6.95
C ILE A 223 0.03 -12.46 -5.48
N SER A 224 -0.49 -13.62 -5.08
CA SER A 224 -0.38 -14.09 -3.69
C SER A 224 1.08 -14.36 -3.30
N GLN A 225 1.86 -14.97 -4.21
CA GLN A 225 3.30 -15.18 -3.99
C GLN A 225 4.06 -13.84 -3.88
N LYS A 226 3.85 -12.92 -4.82
CA LYS A 226 4.49 -11.60 -4.80
C LYS A 226 4.04 -10.77 -3.57
N LEU A 227 2.79 -10.94 -3.12
CA LEU A 227 2.29 -10.29 -1.90
C LEU A 227 3.03 -10.75 -0.65
N GLU A 228 3.29 -12.04 -0.49
CA GLU A 228 4.06 -12.58 0.64
C GLU A 228 5.50 -12.07 0.60
N LEU A 229 6.13 -12.07 -0.59
CA LEU A 229 7.47 -11.53 -0.78
C LEU A 229 7.55 -10.05 -0.37
N PHE A 230 6.67 -9.20 -0.91
CA PHE A 230 6.68 -7.77 -0.61
C PHE A 230 6.28 -7.46 0.84
N ASN A 231 5.43 -8.29 1.47
CA ASN A 231 5.17 -8.19 2.91
C ASN A 231 6.45 -8.49 3.70
N SER A 232 7.15 -9.56 3.37
CA SER A 232 8.42 -9.92 4.02
C SER A 232 9.48 -8.83 3.87
N MET A 233 9.63 -8.27 2.67
CA MET A 233 10.54 -7.14 2.43
C MET A 233 10.17 -5.90 3.25
N ARG A 234 8.88 -5.55 3.31
CA ARG A 234 8.40 -4.43 4.14
C ARG A 234 8.72 -4.67 5.61
N ASP A 235 8.41 -5.85 6.13
CA ASP A 235 8.59 -6.16 7.54
C ASP A 235 10.08 -6.22 7.91
N GLY A 236 10.91 -6.78 7.02
CA GLY A 236 12.38 -6.74 7.15
C GLY A 236 12.93 -5.30 7.20
N LEU A 237 12.45 -4.42 6.32
CA LEU A 237 12.86 -3.01 6.27
C LEU A 237 12.45 -2.24 7.53
N VAL A 238 11.22 -2.43 7.99
CA VAL A 238 10.69 -1.78 9.22
C VAL A 238 11.47 -2.27 10.44
N ASN A 239 11.69 -3.57 10.57
CA ASN A 239 12.44 -4.15 11.68
C ASN A 239 13.90 -3.68 11.70
N ALA A 240 14.56 -3.65 10.54
CA ALA A 240 15.93 -3.13 10.42
C ALA A 240 16.02 -1.64 10.79
N SER A 241 15.03 -0.85 10.38
CA SER A 241 14.94 0.58 10.70
C SER A 241 14.75 0.81 12.21
N ALA A 242 13.86 0.05 12.85
CA ALA A 242 13.61 0.12 14.29
C ALA A 242 14.85 -0.31 15.11
N LEU A 243 15.54 -1.38 14.70
CA LEU A 243 16.77 -1.83 15.35
C LEU A 243 17.87 -0.77 15.28
N ARG A 244 18.01 -0.12 14.12
CA ARG A 244 18.99 0.97 13.93
C ARG A 244 18.65 2.18 14.81
N GLU A 245 17.38 2.57 14.87
CA GLU A 245 16.94 3.69 15.69
C GLU A 245 17.21 3.40 17.18
N SER A 246 16.94 2.19 17.63
CA SER A 246 17.28 1.73 18.99
C SER A 246 18.79 1.76 19.26
N ALA A 247 19.61 1.28 18.32
CA ALA A 247 21.07 1.34 18.43
C ALA A 247 21.60 2.78 18.45
N ALA A 248 21.03 3.67 17.64
CA ALA A 248 21.38 5.09 17.61
C ALA A 248 20.99 5.79 18.91
N ALA A 249 19.79 5.51 19.45
CA ALA A 249 19.34 6.04 20.74
C ALA A 249 20.22 5.55 21.90
N THR A 250 20.65 4.28 21.86
CA THR A 250 21.57 3.70 22.86
C THR A 250 22.91 4.43 22.83
N ARG A 251 23.49 4.59 21.63
CA ARG A 251 24.75 5.31 21.43
C ARG A 251 24.64 6.79 21.83
N GLN A 252 23.50 7.43 21.57
CA GLN A 252 23.22 8.79 22.03
C GLN A 252 23.14 8.86 23.56
N GLY A 253 22.51 7.88 24.20
CA GLY A 253 22.48 7.74 25.65
C GLY A 253 23.88 7.64 26.26
N GLU A 254 24.78 6.89 25.63
CA GLU A 254 26.20 6.81 26.03
C GLU A 254 26.90 8.16 25.93
N TYR A 255 26.73 8.90 24.82
CA TYR A 255 27.31 10.23 24.66
C TYR A 255 26.76 11.23 25.69
N ILE A 256 25.46 11.19 25.99
CA ILE A 256 24.83 12.03 27.03
C ILE A 256 25.40 11.67 28.40
N GLY A 257 25.55 10.39 28.70
CA GLY A 257 26.16 9.92 29.95
C GLY A 257 27.60 10.39 30.11
N LEU A 258 28.40 10.32 29.03
CA LEU A 258 29.77 10.81 29.03
C LEU A 258 29.84 12.33 29.22
N LEU A 259 29.00 13.09 28.49
CA LEU A 259 28.94 14.54 28.62
C LEU A 259 28.53 14.96 30.03
N THR A 260 27.52 14.31 30.60
CA THR A 260 27.06 14.56 31.98
C THR A 260 28.16 14.28 32.99
N ARG A 261 28.93 13.20 32.79
CA ARG A 261 30.09 12.92 33.64
C ARG A 261 31.13 14.04 33.56
N MET A 262 31.44 14.54 32.36
CA MET A 262 32.39 15.65 32.19
C MET A 262 31.88 16.96 32.79
N THR A 263 30.59 17.29 32.65
CA THR A 263 30.01 18.52 33.22
C THR A 263 29.95 18.46 34.74
N VAL A 264 29.58 17.31 35.34
CA VAL A 264 29.60 17.12 36.80
C VAL A 264 31.00 17.31 37.38
N PHE A 265 32.06 16.94 36.66
CA PHE A 265 33.44 17.22 37.07
C PHE A 265 33.83 18.69 36.89
N TYR A 266 33.49 19.29 35.75
CA TYR A 266 34.00 20.61 35.39
C TYR A 266 33.26 21.75 36.09
N LEU A 267 31.96 21.62 36.37
CA LEU A 267 31.14 22.71 36.88
C LEU A 267 31.58 23.16 38.29
N PRO A 268 31.80 22.26 39.27
CA PRO A 268 32.28 22.65 40.60
C PRO A 268 33.73 23.18 40.57
N LEU A 269 34.58 22.62 39.70
CA LEU A 269 35.95 23.08 39.49
C LEU A 269 35.97 24.51 38.90
N SER A 270 35.13 24.77 37.91
CA SER A 270 34.99 26.09 37.29
C SER A 270 34.44 27.13 38.26
N LEU A 271 33.49 26.74 39.12
CA LEU A 271 32.95 27.60 40.17
C LEU A 271 34.02 27.94 41.22
N SER A 272 34.82 26.95 41.65
CA SER A 272 35.97 27.19 42.52
C SER A 272 36.95 28.17 41.85
N THR A 273 37.34 27.91 40.60
CA THR A 273 38.25 28.78 39.84
C THR A 273 37.70 30.21 39.70
N ALA A 274 36.41 30.37 39.41
CA ALA A 274 35.76 31.67 39.28
C ALA A 274 35.71 32.45 40.60
N LEU A 275 35.37 31.80 41.72
CA LEU A 275 35.34 32.44 43.04
C LEU A 275 36.70 33.00 43.45
N PHE A 276 37.78 32.28 43.16
CA PHE A 276 39.14 32.73 43.47
C PHE A 276 39.77 33.65 42.40
N SER A 277 39.15 33.77 41.22
CA SER A 277 39.54 34.73 40.19
C SER A 277 38.99 36.15 40.45
N ILE A 278 38.06 36.31 41.39
CA ILE A 278 37.56 37.62 41.79
C ILE A 278 38.68 38.37 42.50
N SER A 279 39.00 39.58 42.03
CA SER A 279 40.11 40.45 42.48
C SER A 279 40.03 40.94 43.94
N MET A 280 39.14 40.35 44.75
CA MET A 280 38.87 40.70 46.14
C MET A 280 39.68 39.85 47.14
N VAL A 281 40.47 38.88 46.67
CA VAL A 281 41.28 38.00 47.54
C VAL A 281 42.69 38.59 47.71
N PRO A 282 43.15 38.86 48.96
CA PRO A 282 44.50 39.39 49.20
C PRO A 282 45.58 38.44 48.68
N SER A 283 46.53 38.95 47.89
CA SER A 283 47.61 38.19 47.26
C SER A 283 48.73 37.80 48.24
N SER A 284 48.37 37.14 49.35
CA SER A 284 49.33 36.54 50.27
C SER A 284 49.63 35.09 49.86
N ASN A 285 50.82 34.57 50.13
CA ASN A 285 51.17 33.17 49.80
C ASN A 285 50.21 32.12 50.42
N ILE A 286 49.43 32.50 51.44
CA ILE A 286 48.48 31.64 52.16
C ILE A 286 47.19 31.42 51.34
N THR A 287 46.72 32.39 50.55
CA THR A 287 45.47 32.28 49.79
C THR A 287 45.57 31.28 48.63
N TRP A 288 46.77 31.06 48.09
CA TRP A 288 47.02 30.04 47.08
C TRP A 288 46.96 28.60 47.64
N VAL A 289 47.34 28.42 48.92
CA VAL A 289 47.21 27.12 49.61
C VAL A 289 45.74 26.78 49.88
N TYR A 290 44.95 27.76 50.32
CA TYR A 290 43.50 27.58 50.49
C TYR A 290 42.79 27.28 49.16
N TYR A 291 43.20 27.92 48.07
CA TYR A 291 42.69 27.61 46.73
C TYR A 291 42.90 26.15 46.36
N ILE A 292 44.12 25.62 46.54
CA ILE A 292 44.42 24.21 46.27
C ILE A 292 43.59 23.27 47.14
N ILE A 293 43.44 23.58 48.43
CA ILE A 293 42.64 22.75 49.35
C ILE A 293 41.17 22.74 48.92
N VAL A 294 40.60 23.90 48.56
CA VAL A 294 39.20 23.99 48.10
C VAL A 294 39.01 23.26 46.77
N CYS A 295 39.96 23.38 45.83
CA CYS A 295 39.93 22.61 44.57
C CYS A 295 40.08 21.10 44.79
N LEU A 296 40.94 20.64 45.70
CA LEU A 296 41.12 19.22 46.02
C LEU A 296 39.90 18.64 46.74
N THR A 297 39.33 19.38 47.69
CA THR A 297 38.14 18.94 48.42
C THR A 297 36.91 18.91 47.52
N THR A 298 36.70 19.93 46.67
CA THR A 298 35.60 19.93 45.69
C THR A 298 35.74 18.84 44.63
N THR A 299 36.95 18.55 44.15
CA THR A 299 37.21 17.42 43.22
C THR A 299 37.05 16.06 43.90
N ALA A 300 37.49 15.90 45.15
CA ALA A 300 37.30 14.66 45.92
C ALA A 300 35.82 14.37 46.22
N ILE A 301 35.05 15.38 46.64
CA ILE A 301 33.61 15.26 46.90
C ILE A 301 32.85 14.91 45.61
N THR A 302 33.18 15.56 44.49
CA THR A 302 32.53 15.28 43.20
C THR A 302 32.86 13.90 42.65
N LEU A 303 34.12 13.44 42.78
CA LEU A 303 34.50 12.06 42.46
C LEU A 303 33.78 11.03 43.34
N TYR A 304 33.66 11.32 44.64
CA TYR A 304 32.97 10.45 45.59
C TYR A 304 31.47 10.32 45.27
N VAL A 305 30.80 11.44 44.99
CA VAL A 305 29.38 11.46 44.60
C VAL A 305 29.16 10.77 43.24
N ALA A 306 30.07 10.95 42.29
CA ALA A 306 30.01 10.29 40.98
C ALA A 306 30.25 8.76 41.05
N ALA A 307 31.05 8.28 42.00
CA ALA A 307 31.33 6.85 42.19
C ALA A 307 30.16 6.09 42.86
N TYR A 308 29.27 6.80 43.57
CA TYR A 308 28.11 6.22 44.27
C TYR A 308 26.79 6.84 43.79
N PRO A 309 26.32 6.52 42.57
CA PRO A 309 25.10 7.10 42.00
C PRO A 309 23.82 6.82 42.81
N LYS A 310 23.82 5.82 43.70
CA LYS A 310 22.72 5.55 44.64
C LYS A 310 22.49 6.66 45.67
N LEU A 311 23.51 7.47 45.99
CA LEU A 311 23.38 8.61 46.91
C LEU A 311 22.67 9.81 46.26
N LEU A 312 22.81 9.99 44.95
CA LEU A 312 22.06 11.02 44.19
C LEU A 312 20.56 10.74 44.21
N GLY A 313 20.15 9.47 44.13
CA GLY A 313 18.74 9.07 44.22
C GLY A 313 18.08 9.50 45.53
N ILE A 314 18.80 9.47 46.66
CA ILE A 314 18.27 9.87 47.98
C ILE A 314 18.12 11.40 48.07
N PHE A 315 19.08 12.15 47.52
CA PHE A 315 19.02 13.62 47.53
C PHE A 315 17.85 14.17 46.69
N PHE A 316 17.57 13.57 45.52
CA PHE A 316 16.44 14.01 44.68
C PHE A 316 15.09 13.52 45.19
N HIS A 317 14.99 12.31 45.77
CA HIS A 317 13.73 11.84 46.37
C HIS A 317 13.30 12.69 47.57
N THR A 318 14.27 13.23 48.32
CA THR A 318 14.01 14.14 49.45
C THR A 318 13.46 15.50 48.98
N GLY A 319 13.75 15.93 47.74
CA GLY A 319 13.19 17.16 47.16
C GLY A 319 11.71 17.05 46.80
N ASP A 320 11.27 15.89 46.30
CA ASP A 320 9.86 15.65 45.96
C ASP A 320 8.98 15.53 47.22
N ASP A 321 9.50 14.97 48.31
CA ASP A 321 8.79 14.88 49.59
C ASP A 321 8.64 16.23 50.30
N ILE A 322 9.57 17.17 50.09
CA ILE A 322 9.47 18.54 50.64
C ILE A 322 8.44 19.36 49.85
N MET A 323 8.39 19.22 48.52
CA MET A 323 7.37 19.85 47.66
C MET A 323 5.95 19.30 47.88
N ALA A 324 5.81 18.02 48.24
CA ALA A 324 4.53 17.42 48.61
C ALA A 324 4.03 17.88 49.99
N LYS A 325 4.94 18.24 50.90
CA LYS A 325 4.62 18.71 52.25
C LYS A 325 4.23 20.20 52.30
N GLU A 326 4.72 21.03 51.38
CA GLU A 326 4.30 22.44 51.27
C GLU A 326 2.90 22.63 50.65
N ARG A 327 2.36 21.62 49.95
CA ARG A 327 1.02 21.72 49.33
C ARG A 327 -0.15 21.36 50.29
N LYS A 328 0.13 21.05 51.56
CA LYS A 328 -0.87 20.74 52.59
C LYS A 328 -0.60 21.44 53.92
N ILE A 329 -0.84 22.75 53.98
CA ILE A 329 -1.28 23.40 55.23
C ILE A 329 -2.44 24.36 54.88
N PRO A 330 -3.56 24.35 55.65
CA PRO A 330 -4.87 24.84 55.23
C PRO A 330 -5.10 26.30 55.64
N GLY A 331 -5.59 27.12 54.71
CA GLY A 331 -6.18 28.42 55.03
C GLY A 331 -7.67 28.29 55.22
N SER A 332 -8.10 28.17 56.48
CA SER A 332 -9.47 28.50 56.90
C SER A 332 -9.58 30.01 57.09
N THR A 333 -10.48 30.64 56.35
CA THR A 333 -11.47 31.57 56.92
C THR A 333 -12.68 31.59 55.99
#